data_AF-A0A290ZE84-F1
#
_entry.id   AF-A0A290ZE84-F1
#
_cell.length_a   1.000
_cell.length_b   1.000
_cell.length_c   1.000
_cell.angle_alpha   90.00
_cell.angle_beta   90.00
_cell.angle_gamma   90.00
#
_symmetry.space_group_name_H-M   'P 1'
#
loop_
_entity.id
_entity.type
_entity.pdbx_description
1 polymer ?
#
loop_
_entity_poly.entity_id
_entity_poly.type
_entity_poly.pdbx_seq_one_letter_code
_entity_poly.pdbx_strand_id
1 'polypeptide(L)' 'MESPTEQAVERTWKISGAYANWELKIAVTPPANGSAIECREPDYASLVGHFRVLVNDTELSHKLHLEDQENA' A
#
# COMPACT_ATOMS: atom_id res chain seq x y z
N MET A 1 24.15 6.75 -26.44
CA MET A 1 24.34 6.57 -25.00
C MET A 1 22.96 6.44 -24.40
N GLU A 2 22.57 5.23 -23.99
CA GLU A 2 21.34 5.05 -23.25
C GLU A 2 21.60 5.49 -21.81
N SER A 3 20.89 6.51 -21.35
CA SER A 3 20.93 6.93 -19.95
C SER A 3 20.53 5.73 -19.08
N PRO A 4 21.22 5.46 -17.96
CA PRO A 4 20.81 4.40 -17.06
C PRO A 4 19.40 4.74 -16.60
N THR A 5 18.42 3.90 -16.93
CA THR A 5 17.06 4.04 -16.42
C THR A 5 17.19 3.89 -14.91
N GLU A 6 17.09 4.98 -14.15
CA GLU A 6 16.92 4.95 -12.71
C GLU A 6 15.72 4.05 -12.42
N GLN A 7 15.99 2.79 -12.04
CA GLN A 7 14.94 1.85 -11.73
C GLN A 7 14.22 2.37 -10.49
N ALA A 8 12.94 2.73 -10.66
CA ALA A 8 12.08 3.04 -9.54
C ALA A 8 12.12 1.87 -8.54
N VAL A 9 12.44 2.17 -7.28
CA VAL A 9 12.46 1.14 -6.24
C VAL A 9 11.01 0.84 -5.88
N GLU A 10 10.57 -0.38 -6.19
CA GLU A 10 9.22 -0.86 -5.93
C GLU A 10 9.21 -1.85 -4.77
N ARG A 11 8.25 -1.69 -3.86
CA ARG A 11 7.98 -2.62 -2.77
C ARG A 11 6.48 -2.94 -2.69
N THR A 12 6.17 -4.21 -2.39
CA THR A 12 4.79 -4.72 -2.34
C THR A 12 4.54 -5.49 -1.05
N TRP A 13 3.41 -5.23 -0.41
CA TRP A 13 2.91 -5.94 0.77
C TRP A 13 1.53 -6.51 0.47
N LYS A 14 1.30 -7.74 0.93
CA LYS A 14 0.04 -8.45 0.74
C LYS A 14 -0.58 -8.80 2.08
N ILE A 15 -1.90 -8.65 2.18
CA ILE A 15 -2.69 -9.06 3.34
C ILE A 15 -3.82 -9.94 2.82
N SER A 16 -3.85 -11.19 3.26
CA SER A 16 -5.01 -12.05 3.06
C SER A 16 -6.03 -11.73 4.14
N GLY A 17 -7.14 -11.16 3.73
CA GLY A 17 -8.26 -10.87 4.60
C GLY A 17 -9.35 -11.96 4.52
N ALA A 18 -10.39 -11.79 5.33
CA ALA A 18 -11.52 -12.71 5.39
C ALA A 18 -12.39 -12.68 4.12
N TYR A 19 -12.49 -11.51 3.47
CA TYR A 19 -13.38 -11.31 2.32
C TYR A 19 -12.63 -10.98 1.03
N ALA A 20 -11.40 -10.50 1.12
CA ALA A 20 -10.58 -10.18 -0.04
C ALA A 20 -9.07 -10.37 0.23
N ASN A 21 -8.30 -10.44 -0.85
CA ASN A 21 -6.85 -10.27 -0.78
C ASN A 21 -6.50 -8.83 -1.10
N TRP A 22 -5.67 -8.21 -0.25
CA TRP A 22 -5.32 -6.81 -0.30
C TRP A 22 -3.83 -6.65 -0.65
N GLU A 23 -3.51 -5.68 -1.51
CA GLU A 23 -2.13 -5.38 -1.93
C GLU A 23 -1.83 -3.89 -1.78
N LEU A 24 -0.69 -3.57 -1.14
CA LEU A 24 -0.11 -2.24 -1.11
C LEU A 24 1.19 -2.26 -1.90
N LYS A 25 1.26 -1.45 -2.96
CA LYS A 25 2.43 -1.27 -3.80
C LYS A 25 2.92 0.17 -3.71
N ILE A 26 4.20 0.35 -3.39
CA ILE A 26 4.84 1.66 -3.26
C ILE A 26 6.02 1.70 -4.21
N ALA A 27 6.03 2.68 -5.12
CA ALA A 27 7.14 2.97 -6.01
C ALA A 27 7.71 4.35 -5.68
N VAL A 28 9.03 4.42 -5.48
CA VAL A 28 9.75 5.68 -5.27
C VAL A 28 10.45 6.05 -6.57
N THR A 29 10.03 7.15 -7.17
CA THR A 29 10.60 7.66 -8.42
C THR A 29 11.39 8.93 -8.13
N PRO A 30 12.67 9.01 -8.54
CA PRO A 30 13.44 10.25 -8.44
C PRO A 30 12.77 11.40 -9.20
N PRO A 31 12.95 12.65 -8.76
CA PRO A 31 12.47 13.82 -9.50
C PRO A 31 13.24 13.98 -10.83
N ALA A 32 12.51 14.38 -11.88
CA ALA A 32 12.99 14.43 -13.26
C ALA A 32 14.20 15.37 -13.53
N ASN A 33 14.54 16.24 -12.59
CA ASN A 33 15.63 17.20 -12.71
C ASN A 33 17.00 16.64 -12.30
N GLY A 34 17.10 15.34 -11.98
CA GLY A 34 18.37 14.67 -11.67
C GLY A 34 19.08 15.22 -10.43
N SER A 35 18.39 16.06 -9.66
CA SER A 35 18.89 16.48 -8.36
C SER A 35 18.86 15.25 -7.47
N ALA A 36 20.04 14.77 -7.07
CA ALA A 36 20.21 13.79 -6.01
C ALA A 36 19.72 14.44 -4.71
N ILE A 37 18.41 14.55 -4.56
CA ILE A 37 17.80 14.76 -3.26
C ILE A 37 18.17 13.51 -2.50
N GLU A 38 18.86 13.65 -1.38
CA GLU A 38 19.00 12.56 -0.42
C GLU A 38 17.58 12.13 -0.04
N CYS A 39 17.07 11.14 -0.76
CA CYS A 39 15.74 10.63 -0.57
C CYS A 39 15.82 9.79 0.69
N ARG A 40 15.44 10.39 1.82
CA ARG A 40 15.26 9.64 3.05
C ARG A 40 14.30 8.50 2.73
N GLU A 41 14.73 7.28 3.01
CA GLU A 41 13.90 6.10 2.80
C GLU A 41 12.54 6.33 3.50
N PRO A 42 11.41 6.11 2.79
CA PRO A 42 10.09 6.23 3.40
C PRO A 42 9.97 5.32 4.62
N ASP A 43 9.21 5.76 5.62
CA ASP A 43 8.84 4.89 6.73
C ASP A 43 7.80 3.86 6.27
N TYR A 44 8.29 2.81 5.62
CA TYR A 44 7.47 1.70 5.12
C TYR A 44 6.74 0.98 6.25
N ALA A 45 7.32 0.91 7.45
CA ALA A 45 6.70 0.23 8.59
C ALA A 45 5.41 0.94 9.01
N SER A 46 5.46 2.27 9.13
CA SER A 46 4.27 3.07 9.43
C SER A 46 3.24 3.01 8.31
N LEU A 47 3.66 3.05 7.03
CA LEU A 47 2.74 2.92 5.89
C LEU A 47 2.01 1.57 5.86
N VAL A 48 2.74 0.48 6.07
CA VAL A 48 2.16 -0.86 6.15
C VAL A 48 1.27 -1.01 7.38
N GLY A 49 1.67 -0.42 8.51
CA GLY A 49 0.85 -0.37 9.72
C GLY A 49 -0.49 0.32 9.47
N HIS A 50 -0.48 1.48 8.82
CA HIS A 50 -1.70 2.20 8.46
C HIS A 50 -2.56 1.42 7.47
N PHE A 51 -1.94 0.79 6.45
CA PHE A 51 -2.65 -0.06 5.50
C PHE A 51 -3.37 -1.22 6.17
N ARG A 52 -2.75 -1.87 7.17
CA ARG A 52 -3.41 -2.94 7.95
C ARG A 52 -4.65 -2.45 8.70
N VAL A 53 -4.61 -1.24 9.26
CA VAL A 53 -5.78 -0.65 9.92
C VAL A 53 -6.92 -0.46 8.92
N LEU A 54 -6.64 0.12 7.75
CA LEU A 54 -7.63 0.32 6.69
C LEU A 54 -8.26 -0.99 6.20
N VAL A 55 -7.44 -2.04 6.04
CA VAL A 55 -7.95 -3.38 5.68
C VAL A 55 -8.90 -3.89 6.77
N ASN A 56 -8.48 -3.84 8.04
CA ASN A 56 -9.30 -4.33 9.14
C ASN A 56 -10.65 -3.59 9.25
N ASP A 57 -10.63 -2.26 9.16
CA ASP A 57 -11.84 -1.44 9.24
C ASP A 57 -12.79 -1.73 8.08
N THR A 58 -12.24 -1.97 6.88
CA THR A 58 -13.02 -2.30 5.68
C THR A 58 -13.66 -3.67 5.80
N GLU A 59 -12.91 -4.68 6.25
CA GLU A 59 -13.45 -6.03 6.45
C GLU A 59 -14.47 -6.10 7.57
N LEU A 60 -14.28 -5.34 8.66
CA LEU A 60 -15.27 -5.22 9.73
C LEU A 60 -16.56 -4.56 9.23
N SER A 61 -16.45 -3.47 8.47
CA SER A 61 -17.62 -2.78 7.90
C SER A 61 -18.39 -3.70 6.95
N HIS A 62 -17.68 -4.49 6.14
CA HIS A 62 -18.29 -5.47 5.26
C HIS A 62 -19.03 -6.57 6.05
N LYS A 63 -18.40 -7.09 7.11
CA LYS A 63 -19.03 -8.07 7.99
C LYS A 63 -20.33 -7.54 8.60
N LEU A 64 -20.31 -6.34 9.17
CA LEU A 64 -21.49 -5.72 9.79
C LEU A 64 -22.63 -5.54 8.77
N HIS A 65 -22.30 -5.11 7.56
CA HIS A 65 -23.29 -4.97 6.50
C HIS A 65 -23.96 -6.29 6.11
N LEU A 66 -23.20 -7.39 6.10
CA LEU A 66 -23.75 -8.73 5.83
C LEU A 66 -24.66 -9.19 6.99
N GLU A 67 -24.26 -8.96 8.24
CA GLU A 67 -25.06 -9.32 9.42
C GLU A 67 -26.40 -8.55 9.47
N ASP A 68 -26.41 -7.28 9.04
CA ASP A 68 -27.64 -6.48 8.95
C ASP A 68 -28.60 -7.00 7.86
N GLN A 69 -28.07 -7.51 6.75
CA GLN A 69 -28.87 -8.10 5.67
C GLN A 69 -29.46 -9.46 6.04
N GLU A 70 -28.75 -10.27 6.83
CA GLU A 70 -29.24 -11.58 7.27
C GLU A 70 -30.35 -11.49 8.33
N ASN A 71 -30.45 -10.35 9.03
CA ASN A 71 -31.42 -10.10 10.09
C ASN A 71 -32.66 -9.29 9.66
N ALA A 72 -32.77 -8.93 8.37
CA ALA A 72 -33.88 -8.17 7.78
C ALA A 72 -34.89 -9.05 7.04
#